data_AF-C0MEV5-F1
#
_entry.id   AF-C0MEV5-F1
#
_cell.length_a   1.000
_cell.length_b   1.000
_cell.length_c   1.000
_cell.angle_alpha   90.00
_cell.angle_beta   90.00
_cell.angle_gamma   90.00
#
_symmetry.space_group_name_H-M   'P 1'
#
loop_
_entity.id
_entity.type
_entity.pdbx_description
1 polymer ?
#
loop_
_entity_poly.entity_id
_entity_poly.type
_entity_poly.pdbx_seq_one_letter_code
_entity_poly.pdbx_strand_id
1 'polypeptide(L)'
;MKKFTKRCLKGCGLVGLVFSTGLVALSDNIDSALTVGAETATTANAFEESGDQQHKNWHIYIPEVYTVKVGQPITIEDILSQITITRKGEDSQGKTSPGMIYTYEEYPKVRGIEVSAGTIWFDFYNSGNWVNNDVLATFNEPGGTYTLSAWAYYANENVKKQFVFKLQVENSDKRALEQSLATANEKLQAPEGTYSDESLQRLQESVFLGQTYLNRDPEQQEVDDMKATIDSAVSGLVDLTVLNTAVETATPLLTDGKEYPKEAYDSLVQKLAAAAKLQNSFNPSQEEVNEAATDLTQALTTLKTAVAHEALDQALAKLLELYRENPNLALTSEPLKELYNKAIEAAGTFYRTVSKDKERKGISLYELERYTTETNSVVDTILKVKAAIAEEGKAKLRSALDQLNALIGENLDLSPYTAASAQAYTDQLAKAKEVAAAGETAYAQETEPTAITNSLIKVLNAKKSLSDAKAALVAKPVDPVDPVDPVDPVDPVDPIDPVDPVKPVDPEVKPEPKPESKPEAKKEDKKAADKQQVLPATADTANPFFTAAALAVIACAGQLAIVSRRKESN
;
A
#
# COMPACT_ATOMS: atom_id res chain seq x y z
N MET A 1 3.99 29.63 16.46
CA MET A 1 3.54 29.23 17.82
C MET A 1 2.38 30.06 18.42
N LYS A 2 2.31 31.40 18.35
CA LYS A 2 1.19 32.18 18.99
C LYS A 2 -0.20 32.13 18.32
N LYS A 3 -0.33 31.60 17.09
CA LYS A 3 -1.63 31.49 16.38
C LYS A 3 -2.32 30.11 16.51
N PHE A 4 -1.60 29.08 16.94
CA PHE A 4 -2.16 27.71 17.07
C PHE A 4 -2.86 27.48 18.41
N THR A 5 -2.41 28.14 19.47
CA THR A 5 -2.96 28.00 20.84
C THR A 5 -4.40 28.51 20.99
N LYS A 6 -4.91 29.34 20.05
CA LYS A 6 -6.22 30.01 20.20
C LYS A 6 -7.40 29.19 19.67
N ARG A 7 -7.17 28.10 18.93
CA ARG A 7 -8.24 27.31 18.29
C ARG A 7 -8.66 26.06 19.08
N CYS A 8 -7.77 25.48 19.89
CA CYS A 8 -8.11 24.29 20.71
C CYS A 8 -8.87 24.61 22.01
N LEU A 9 -8.84 25.86 22.49
CA LEU A 9 -9.40 26.24 23.80
C LEU A 9 -10.91 26.54 23.83
N LYS A 10 -11.64 26.41 22.72
CA LYS A 10 -13.08 26.74 22.65
C LYS A 10 -14.05 25.53 22.61
N GLY A 11 -13.55 24.29 22.69
CA GLY A 11 -14.37 23.10 22.38
C GLY A 11 -14.53 22.02 23.46
N CYS A 12 -13.78 22.01 24.56
CA CYS A 12 -13.86 20.88 25.52
C CYS A 12 -13.76 21.32 26.98
N GLY A 13 -14.88 21.76 27.53
CA GLY A 13 -15.06 21.93 28.96
C GLY A 13 -15.55 20.62 29.58
N LEU A 14 -14.65 19.67 29.88
CA LEU A 14 -14.85 18.67 30.95
C LEU A 14 -13.62 17.78 31.28
N VAL A 15 -12.44 17.97 30.67
CA VAL A 15 -11.23 17.15 30.94
C VAL A 15 -10.25 17.85 31.91
N GLY A 16 -10.64 19.00 32.46
CA GLY A 16 -9.76 19.88 33.25
C GLY A 16 -9.44 19.45 34.70
N LEU A 17 -9.88 18.28 35.17
CA LEU A 17 -9.70 17.91 36.59
C LEU A 17 -8.57 16.92 36.87
N VAL A 18 -8.05 16.20 35.87
CA VAL A 18 -6.94 15.23 36.07
C VAL A 18 -5.60 15.76 35.53
N PHE A 19 -5.62 16.77 34.67
CA PHE A 19 -4.42 17.42 34.11
C PHE A 19 -3.92 18.64 34.91
N SER A 20 -4.65 19.11 35.92
CA SER A 20 -4.30 20.33 36.67
C SER A 20 -3.14 20.13 37.64
N THR A 21 -2.94 18.92 38.17
CA THR A 21 -1.85 18.65 39.13
C THR A 21 -0.48 18.57 38.44
N GLY A 22 -0.42 18.06 37.21
CA GLY A 22 0.82 18.01 36.42
C GLY A 22 1.22 19.36 35.81
N LEU A 23 0.25 20.19 35.40
CA LEU A 23 0.54 21.50 34.79
C LEU A 23 0.94 22.59 35.80
N VAL A 24 0.45 22.52 37.05
CA VAL A 24 0.84 23.46 38.11
C VAL A 24 2.30 23.22 38.52
N ALA A 25 2.76 21.97 38.54
CA ALA A 25 4.18 21.63 38.72
C ALA A 25 5.07 22.10 37.55
N LEU A 26 4.49 22.35 36.36
CA LEU A 26 5.20 22.83 35.17
C LEU A 26 5.48 24.34 35.23
N SER A 27 4.59 25.13 35.85
CA SER A 27 4.76 26.59 35.99
C SER A 27 5.87 26.93 36.98
N ASP A 28 5.88 26.27 38.13
CA ASP A 28 6.83 26.57 39.21
C ASP A 28 8.26 26.09 38.89
N ASN A 29 8.42 25.12 37.97
CA ASN A 29 9.72 24.62 37.52
C ASN A 29 10.34 25.41 36.35
N ILE A 30 9.55 26.12 35.54
CA ILE A 30 10.08 26.93 34.44
C ILE A 30 10.83 28.16 34.97
N ASP A 31 10.35 28.79 36.06
CA ASP A 31 11.05 29.92 36.69
C ASP A 31 12.33 29.47 37.41
N SER A 32 12.41 28.22 37.88
CA SER A 32 13.61 27.65 38.49
C SER A 32 14.67 27.24 37.45
N ALA A 33 14.27 26.80 36.24
CA ALA A 33 15.19 26.39 35.18
C ALA A 33 15.94 27.55 34.50
N LEU A 34 15.46 28.79 34.65
CA LEU A 34 16.11 29.99 34.11
C LEU A 34 17.13 30.63 35.05
N THR A 35 17.37 30.04 36.24
CA THR A 35 18.26 30.59 37.27
C THR A 35 19.31 29.60 37.81
N VAL A 36 19.76 28.65 36.99
CA VAL A 36 20.99 27.88 37.24
C VAL A 36 22.07 28.51 36.37
N GLY A 37 23.14 29.12 36.82
CA GLY A 37 23.83 29.18 38.10
C GLY A 37 25.26 29.48 37.67
N ALA A 38 25.67 30.74 37.74
CA ALA A 38 27.03 31.12 37.36
C ALA A 38 27.99 30.40 38.31
N GLU A 39 28.64 29.34 37.82
CA GLU A 39 29.59 28.55 38.58
C GLU A 39 30.68 29.47 39.13
N THR A 40 30.68 29.65 40.45
CA THR A 40 31.73 30.38 41.15
C THR A 40 32.95 29.50 41.15
N ALA A 41 33.81 29.67 40.17
CA ALA A 41 35.09 29.02 40.18
C ALA A 41 36.10 29.80 41.03
N THR A 42 36.90 29.06 41.79
CA THR A 42 37.93 29.66 42.63
C THR A 42 39.10 30.11 41.76
N THR A 43 39.17 31.39 41.39
CA THR A 43 40.42 31.97 40.87
C THR A 43 41.40 32.13 42.03
N ALA A 44 42.29 31.17 42.24
CA ALA A 44 43.35 31.28 43.23
C ALA A 44 44.65 31.76 42.58
N ASN A 45 45.35 32.70 43.24
CA ASN A 45 46.77 32.95 42.97
C ASN A 45 47.52 31.65 43.26
N ALA A 46 48.11 31.05 42.23
CA ALA A 46 48.74 29.74 42.37
C ALA A 46 50.13 29.87 42.98
N PHE A 47 50.90 30.88 42.56
CA PHE A 47 52.28 31.07 42.98
C PHE A 47 52.60 32.58 43.12
N GLU A 48 52.34 33.19 44.28
CA GLU A 48 52.86 34.55 44.56
C GLU A 48 53.39 34.69 45.99
N GLU A 49 54.40 35.57 46.09
CA GLU A 49 55.09 36.08 47.29
C GLU A 49 56.41 35.37 47.66
N SER A 50 57.50 35.86 47.04
CA SER A 50 58.93 35.80 47.45
C SER A 50 59.93 34.92 46.67
N GLY A 51 59.54 34.23 45.60
CA GLY A 51 60.46 33.45 44.75
C GLY A 51 60.93 34.15 43.47
N ASP A 52 61.99 33.60 42.84
CA ASP A 52 62.60 34.05 41.58
C ASP A 52 61.59 34.35 40.45
N GLN A 53 61.98 35.17 39.46
CA GLN A 53 61.12 35.69 38.35
C GLN A 53 60.25 34.65 37.61
N GLN A 54 60.57 33.35 37.73
CA GLN A 54 59.86 32.26 37.06
C GLN A 54 58.47 31.99 37.67
N HIS A 55 58.30 32.14 38.98
CA HIS A 55 57.07 31.75 39.68
C HIS A 55 56.00 32.84 39.76
N LYS A 56 56.31 34.08 39.35
CA LYS A 56 55.39 35.22 39.49
C LYS A 56 54.20 35.17 38.52
N ASN A 57 53.04 35.59 39.01
CA ASN A 57 51.82 35.93 38.26
C ASN A 57 51.12 34.74 37.56
N TRP A 58 51.34 33.52 38.04
CA TRP A 58 50.61 32.34 37.57
C TRP A 58 49.30 32.17 38.32
N HIS A 59 48.21 32.01 37.58
CA HIS A 59 46.90 31.67 38.10
C HIS A 59 46.44 30.35 37.47
N ILE A 60 45.95 29.45 38.30
CA ILE A 60 45.40 28.16 37.87
C ILE A 60 43.94 28.16 38.26
N TYR A 61 43.10 27.81 37.29
CA TYR A 61 41.67 27.65 37.42
C TYR A 61 41.35 26.16 37.39
N ILE A 62 40.73 25.67 38.45
CA ILE A 62 40.19 24.31 38.55
C ILE A 62 38.71 24.46 38.97
N PRO A 63 37.76 23.85 38.23
CA PRO A 63 36.36 23.78 38.64
C PRO A 63 36.21 23.23 40.07
N GLU A 64 35.30 23.81 40.85
CA GLU A 64 35.04 23.34 42.22
C GLU A 64 34.35 21.97 42.23
N VAL A 65 33.57 21.68 41.19
CA VAL A 65 32.83 20.43 41.01
C VAL A 65 33.02 19.96 39.56
N TYR A 66 33.33 18.68 39.42
CA TYR A 66 33.39 17.97 38.15
C TYR A 66 32.27 16.95 38.13
N THR A 67 31.36 17.07 37.16
CA THR A 67 30.27 16.10 36.98
C THR A 67 30.78 14.85 36.28
N VAL A 68 30.51 13.69 36.87
CA VAL A 68 30.86 12.35 36.34
C VAL A 68 29.57 11.64 35.94
N LYS A 69 29.48 11.23 34.67
CA LYS A 69 28.31 10.48 34.19
C LYS A 69 28.35 9.04 34.72
N VAL A 70 27.21 8.53 35.19
CA VAL A 70 27.12 7.14 35.65
C VAL A 70 27.48 6.19 34.50
N GLY A 71 28.33 5.20 34.79
CA GLY A 71 28.79 4.22 33.81
C GLY A 71 29.83 4.73 32.81
N GLN A 72 30.29 5.98 32.93
CA GLN A 72 31.41 6.54 32.19
C GLN A 72 32.46 7.07 33.18
N PRO A 73 33.47 6.26 33.54
CA PRO A 73 34.47 6.67 34.50
C PRO A 73 35.29 7.86 33.97
N ILE A 74 35.48 8.87 34.81
CA ILE A 74 36.32 10.04 34.50
C ILE A 74 37.80 9.65 34.54
N THR A 75 38.61 10.22 33.65
CA THR A 75 40.07 10.02 33.62
C THR A 75 40.83 11.25 34.09
N ILE A 76 42.14 11.10 34.36
CA ILE A 76 43.02 12.24 34.65
C ILE A 76 43.01 13.24 33.49
N GLU A 77 42.94 12.76 32.24
CA GLU A 77 42.91 13.61 31.06
C GLU A 77 41.63 14.46 31.01
N ASP A 78 40.48 13.88 31.37
CA ASP A 78 39.20 14.61 31.48
C ASP A 78 39.24 15.67 32.59
N ILE A 79 39.99 15.42 33.67
CA ILE A 79 40.17 16.42 34.73
C ILE A 79 41.07 17.56 34.23
N LEU A 80 42.17 17.23 33.55
CA LEU A 80 43.14 18.19 33.02
C LEU A 80 42.54 19.07 31.90
N SER A 81 41.64 18.53 31.07
CA SER A 81 40.99 19.28 29.98
C SER A 81 40.16 20.47 30.48
N GLN A 82 39.67 20.41 31.72
CA GLN A 82 38.91 21.49 32.35
C GLN A 82 39.78 22.49 33.12
N ILE A 83 41.10 22.28 33.21
CA ILE A 83 42.02 23.18 33.89
C ILE A 83 42.48 24.27 32.93
N THR A 84 42.38 25.51 33.38
CA THR A 84 42.91 26.68 32.64
C THR A 84 44.04 27.33 33.43
N ILE A 85 45.16 27.59 32.77
CA ILE A 85 46.31 28.28 33.37
C ILE A 85 46.49 29.62 32.68
N THR A 86 46.69 30.68 33.46
CA THR A 86 47.00 32.01 32.92
C THR A 86 48.22 32.62 33.59
N ARG A 87 49.03 33.36 32.82
CA ARG A 87 50.17 34.12 33.35
C ARG A 87 49.98 35.61 33.13
N LYS A 88 49.59 36.36 34.16
CA LYS A 88 49.37 37.81 34.04
C LYS A 88 50.71 38.56 33.91
N GLY A 89 50.78 39.51 32.99
CA GLY A 89 51.94 40.41 32.88
C GLY A 89 51.76 41.59 33.83
N GLU A 90 52.83 42.03 34.51
CA GLU A 90 52.87 43.35 35.17
C GLU A 90 53.52 44.35 34.21
N ASP A 91 52.86 45.49 33.97
CA ASP A 91 53.52 46.61 33.31
C ASP A 91 54.47 47.36 34.28
N SER A 92 55.27 48.28 33.76
CA SER A 92 56.24 49.07 34.54
C SER A 92 55.59 50.01 35.58
N GLN A 93 54.26 50.04 35.70
CA GLN A 93 53.50 50.77 36.70
C GLN A 93 52.77 49.84 37.69
N GLY A 94 53.00 48.53 37.62
CA GLY A 94 52.41 47.52 38.51
C GLY A 94 50.96 47.16 38.16
N LYS A 95 50.48 47.48 36.96
CA LYS A 95 49.13 47.15 36.50
C LYS A 95 49.15 45.84 35.72
N THR A 96 48.23 44.93 36.05
CA THR A 96 48.17 43.60 35.41
C THR A 96 47.52 43.66 34.02
N SER A 97 48.18 43.14 32.99
CA SER A 97 47.60 42.91 31.66
C SER A 97 47.00 41.50 31.54
N PRO A 98 46.00 41.26 30.66
CA PRO A 98 45.49 39.92 30.39
C PRO A 98 46.63 39.00 29.94
N GLY A 99 46.86 37.93 30.70
CA GLY A 99 47.93 36.98 30.48
C GLY A 99 47.68 36.04 29.32
N MET A 100 48.73 35.36 28.83
CA MET A 100 48.56 34.19 27.95
C MET A 100 47.78 33.10 28.68
N ILE A 101 46.86 32.47 27.97
CA ILE A 101 46.04 31.35 28.44
C ILE A 101 46.66 30.04 27.92
N TYR A 102 46.75 29.04 28.78
CA TYR A 102 47.19 27.69 28.45
C TYR A 102 46.11 26.71 28.90
N THR A 103 45.64 25.89 27.97
CA THR A 103 44.69 24.79 28.21
C THR A 103 45.36 23.47 27.88
N TYR A 104 44.87 22.38 28.48
CA TYR A 104 45.41 21.05 28.18
C TYR A 104 45.16 20.65 26.71
N GLU A 105 44.04 21.06 26.11
CA GLU A 105 43.75 20.78 24.70
C GLU A 105 44.77 21.39 23.74
N GLU A 106 45.23 22.62 24.01
CA GLU A 106 46.20 23.32 23.16
C GLU A 106 47.65 22.94 23.48
N TYR A 107 47.95 22.63 24.74
CA TYR A 107 49.32 22.38 25.23
C TYR A 107 49.42 21.13 26.10
N PRO A 108 49.08 19.93 25.58
CA PRO A 108 49.01 18.72 26.39
C PRO A 108 50.41 18.25 26.82
N LYS A 109 50.53 17.84 28.08
CA LYS A 109 51.70 17.13 28.61
C LYS A 109 51.28 15.97 29.50
N VAL A 110 52.14 14.96 29.61
CA VAL A 110 51.91 13.86 30.55
C VAL A 110 51.79 14.43 31.96
N ARG A 111 50.60 14.26 32.57
CA ARG A 111 50.25 14.77 33.91
C ARG A 111 50.38 16.30 34.04
N GLY A 112 50.22 17.08 32.97
CA GLY A 112 50.40 18.53 33.05
C GLY A 112 50.03 19.30 31.79
N ILE A 113 50.23 20.61 31.85
CA ILE A 113 50.02 21.54 30.74
C ILE A 113 51.36 22.22 30.42
N GLU A 114 51.76 22.22 29.16
CA GLU A 114 52.97 22.90 28.69
C GLU A 114 52.73 24.42 28.64
N VAL A 115 53.66 25.19 29.18
CA VAL A 115 53.56 26.65 29.28
C VAL A 115 54.84 27.32 28.80
N SER A 116 54.81 28.63 28.53
CA SER A 116 55.94 29.36 27.92
C SER A 116 57.29 29.24 28.64
N ALA A 117 57.30 28.86 29.92
CA ALA A 117 58.50 28.77 30.73
C ALA A 117 58.69 27.39 31.41
N GLY A 118 58.03 26.34 30.89
CA GLY A 118 58.21 24.96 31.35
C GLY A 118 56.92 24.15 31.30
N THR A 119 56.71 23.29 32.30
CA THR A 119 55.48 22.52 32.45
C THR A 119 54.92 22.75 33.85
N ILE A 120 53.60 22.91 33.94
CA ILE A 120 52.88 22.82 35.20
C ILE A 120 52.27 21.42 35.26
N TRP A 121 52.76 20.59 36.18
CA TRP A 121 52.32 19.21 36.38
C TRP A 121 51.42 19.10 37.61
N PHE A 122 50.50 18.14 37.56
CA PHE A 122 49.48 17.90 38.56
C PHE A 122 49.56 16.47 39.11
N ASP A 123 49.58 16.37 40.44
CA ASP A 123 49.37 15.11 41.14
C ASP A 123 48.02 15.13 41.88
N PHE A 124 47.22 14.10 41.64
CA PHE A 124 45.90 13.97 42.24
C PHE A 124 45.92 13.00 43.41
N TYR A 125 45.22 13.36 44.48
CA TYR A 125 45.10 12.56 45.70
C TYR A 125 43.66 12.55 46.22
N ASN A 126 43.26 11.43 46.83
CA ASN A 126 42.04 11.31 47.63
C ASN A 126 42.45 10.89 49.04
N SER A 127 42.13 11.71 50.05
CA SER A 127 42.44 11.43 51.45
C SER A 127 43.91 11.05 51.70
N GLY A 128 44.84 11.67 50.94
CA GLY A 128 46.28 11.42 51.01
C GLY A 128 46.80 10.26 50.15
N ASN A 129 45.93 9.46 49.53
CA ASN A 129 46.32 8.38 48.62
C ASN A 129 46.43 8.88 47.18
N TRP A 130 47.44 8.44 46.45
CA TRP A 130 47.63 8.80 45.03
C TRP A 130 46.47 8.28 44.18
N VAL A 131 45.98 9.11 43.26
CA VAL A 131 44.85 8.81 42.38
C VAL A 131 45.35 8.68 40.95
N ASN A 132 45.11 7.53 40.34
CA ASN A 132 45.31 7.24 38.92
C ASN A 132 43.97 6.92 38.23
N ASN A 133 43.99 6.63 36.93
CA ASN A 133 42.77 6.29 36.18
C ASN A 133 42.05 5.04 36.74
N ASP A 134 42.78 4.06 37.28
CA ASP A 134 42.16 2.87 37.89
C ASP A 134 41.38 3.23 39.16
N VAL A 135 41.96 4.11 40.00
CA VAL A 135 41.30 4.62 41.20
C VAL A 135 40.10 5.49 40.84
N LEU A 136 40.23 6.39 39.85
CA LEU A 136 39.10 7.20 39.38
C LEU A 136 37.96 6.34 38.84
N ALA A 137 38.25 5.21 38.20
CA ALA A 137 37.22 4.29 37.72
C ALA A 137 36.38 3.64 38.84
N THR A 138 36.87 3.67 40.09
CA THR A 138 36.11 3.23 41.26
C THR A 138 35.15 4.29 41.81
N PHE A 139 35.29 5.55 41.41
CA PHE A 139 34.42 6.65 41.81
C PHE A 139 33.19 6.72 40.91
N ASN A 140 32.32 5.72 41.04
CA ASN A 140 31.23 5.47 40.11
C ASN A 140 29.85 5.27 40.77
N GLU A 141 29.75 5.43 42.09
CA GLU A 141 28.48 5.29 42.80
C GLU A 141 27.53 6.44 42.41
N PRO A 142 26.31 6.17 41.91
CA PRO A 142 25.35 7.22 41.57
C PRO A 142 25.06 8.17 42.73
N GLY A 143 25.08 9.47 42.47
CA GLY A 143 24.97 10.53 43.49
C GLY A 143 26.19 10.67 44.40
N GLY A 144 27.22 9.82 44.22
CA GLY A 144 28.44 9.81 45.02
C GLY A 144 29.25 11.10 44.84
N THR A 145 29.78 11.61 45.95
CA THR A 145 30.67 12.78 45.96
C THR A 145 32.05 12.39 46.49
N TYR A 146 33.09 12.63 45.71
CA TYR A 146 34.47 12.32 46.07
C TYR A 146 35.30 13.60 46.12
N THR A 147 35.94 13.88 47.26
CA THR A 147 36.80 15.07 47.39
C THR A 147 38.22 14.72 46.96
N LEU A 148 38.75 15.44 45.97
CA LEU A 148 40.09 15.28 45.47
C LEU A 148 40.93 16.51 45.78
N SER A 149 42.23 16.30 45.96
CA SER A 149 43.20 17.37 45.97
C SER A 149 44.18 17.23 44.80
N ALA A 150 44.41 18.33 44.09
CA ALA A 150 45.43 18.45 43.06
C ALA A 150 46.60 19.28 43.58
N TRP A 151 47.80 18.71 43.57
CA TRP A 151 49.04 19.47 43.76
C TRP A 151 49.55 19.90 42.39
N ALA A 152 49.53 21.21 42.14
CA ALA A 152 50.18 21.80 40.99
C ALA A 152 51.63 22.14 41.34
N TYR A 153 52.59 21.68 40.54
CA TYR A 153 54.01 22.03 40.68
C TYR A 153 54.49 22.73 39.42
N TYR A 154 55.46 23.62 39.61
CA TYR A 154 56.09 24.36 38.53
C TYR A 154 57.58 24.52 38.83
N ALA A 155 58.44 24.27 37.84
CA ALA A 155 59.90 24.18 37.99
C ALA A 155 60.34 23.05 38.96
N ASN A 156 61.11 23.33 40.02
CA ASN A 156 61.55 22.30 40.97
C ASN A 156 60.42 21.91 41.95
N GLU A 157 60.41 20.67 42.45
CA GLU A 157 59.34 20.09 43.29
C GLU A 157 59.05 20.85 44.61
N ASN A 158 59.84 21.86 44.93
CA ASN A 158 59.78 22.61 46.19
C ASN A 158 58.69 23.69 46.19
N VAL A 159 58.24 24.16 45.03
CA VAL A 159 57.17 25.17 44.93
C VAL A 159 55.91 24.51 44.37
N LYS A 160 54.93 24.26 45.26
CA LYS A 160 53.68 23.62 44.91
C LYS A 160 52.47 24.30 45.54
N LYS A 161 51.34 24.24 44.85
CA LYS A 161 50.05 24.75 45.32
C LYS A 161 49.03 23.63 45.34
N GLN A 162 48.31 23.50 46.44
CA GLN A 162 47.20 22.56 46.56
C GLN A 162 45.89 23.24 46.15
N PHE A 163 45.10 22.50 45.39
CA PHE A 163 43.71 22.79 45.05
C PHE A 163 42.85 21.64 45.54
N VAL A 164 41.62 21.93 45.95
CA VAL A 164 40.64 20.93 46.37
C VAL A 164 39.39 21.13 45.53
N PHE A 165 38.88 20.04 44.98
CA PHE A 165 37.68 20.01 44.15
C PHE A 165 36.91 18.72 44.42
N LYS A 166 35.67 18.66 43.92
CA LYS A 166 34.82 17.48 44.07
C LYS A 166 34.58 16.83 42.71
N LEU A 167 34.60 15.51 42.70
CA LEU A 167 33.92 14.73 41.66
C LEU A 167 32.51 14.43 42.16
N GLN A 168 31.52 14.84 41.40
CA GLN A 168 30.11 14.56 41.68
C GLN A 168 29.60 13.62 40.61
N VAL A 169 29.29 12.38 40.98
CA VAL A 169 28.64 11.43 40.08
C VAL A 169 27.15 11.81 39.97
N GLU A 170 26.62 11.82 38.76
CA GLU A 170 25.19 12.02 38.50
C GLU A 170 24.35 10.98 39.28
N ASN A 171 23.11 11.34 39.61
CA ASN A 171 22.18 10.51 40.37
C ASN A 171 21.63 9.31 39.57
N SER A 172 21.77 9.33 38.25
CA SER A 172 21.18 8.31 37.38
C SER A 172 22.01 7.99 36.14
N ASP A 173 21.86 6.74 35.66
CA ASP A 173 22.33 6.28 34.36
C ASP A 173 21.27 6.54 33.29
N LYS A 174 21.58 7.47 32.38
CA LYS A 174 20.67 7.91 31.32
C LYS A 174 20.84 7.18 29.99
N ARG A 175 21.79 6.24 29.87
CA ARG A 175 22.13 5.60 28.58
C ARG A 175 20.94 4.89 27.95
N ALA A 176 20.13 4.21 28.76
CA ALA A 176 18.94 3.53 28.27
C ALA A 176 17.85 4.51 27.80
N LEU A 177 17.71 5.65 28.48
CA LEU A 177 16.81 6.74 28.06
C LEU A 177 17.30 7.38 26.75
N GLU A 178 18.61 7.60 26.60
CA GLU A 178 19.21 8.10 25.35
C GLU A 178 18.92 7.16 24.16
N GLN A 179 18.98 5.83 24.38
CA GLN A 179 18.63 4.84 23.36
C GLN A 179 17.13 4.86 22.98
N SER A 180 16.24 4.96 23.97
CA SER A 180 14.79 5.10 23.71
C SER A 180 14.49 6.41 22.96
N LEU A 181 15.16 7.52 23.32
CA LEU A 181 15.06 8.79 22.60
C LEU A 181 15.59 8.68 21.16
N ALA A 182 16.70 7.98 20.93
CA ALA A 182 17.22 7.76 19.59
C ALA A 182 16.21 7.00 18.71
N THR A 183 15.62 5.92 19.25
CA THR A 183 14.58 5.14 18.58
C THR A 183 13.34 5.99 18.28
N ALA A 184 12.90 6.79 19.24
CA ALA A 184 11.78 7.71 19.07
C ALA A 184 12.04 8.76 17.99
N ASN A 185 13.23 9.36 17.99
CA ASN A 185 13.62 10.35 16.98
C ASN A 185 13.71 9.75 15.58
N GLU A 186 14.13 8.48 15.43
CA GLU A 186 14.08 7.77 14.15
C GLU A 186 12.63 7.66 13.64
N LYS A 187 11.68 7.32 14.52
CA LYS A 187 10.25 7.27 14.17
C LYS A 187 9.70 8.63 13.78
N LEU A 188 10.15 9.72 14.42
CA LEU A 188 9.75 11.09 14.08
C LEU A 188 10.27 11.57 12.71
N GLN A 189 11.28 10.89 12.14
CA GLN A 189 11.78 11.17 10.79
C GLN A 189 10.97 10.49 9.69
N ALA A 190 9.97 9.67 10.04
CA ALA A 190 9.10 9.04 9.06
C ALA A 190 8.38 10.09 8.20
N PRO A 191 8.10 9.81 6.91
CA PRO A 191 7.39 10.73 6.04
C PRO A 191 6.06 11.18 6.65
N GLU A 192 5.68 12.43 6.35
CA GLU A 192 4.39 12.95 6.81
C GLU A 192 3.22 12.07 6.33
N GLY A 193 2.30 11.79 7.26
CA GLY A 193 1.14 10.91 7.06
C GLY A 193 1.41 9.43 7.33
N THR A 194 2.64 9.03 7.69
CA THR A 194 2.96 7.64 8.05
C THR A 194 2.20 7.19 9.30
N TYR A 195 2.19 8.02 10.34
CA TYR A 195 1.48 7.74 11.59
C TYR A 195 0.27 8.67 11.76
N SER A 196 -0.71 8.27 12.57
CA SER A 196 -1.82 9.15 12.94
C SER A 196 -1.34 10.40 13.69
N ASP A 197 -1.98 11.55 13.43
CA ASP A 197 -1.59 12.85 14.01
C ASP A 197 -1.52 12.78 15.55
N GLU A 198 -2.48 12.13 16.22
CA GLU A 198 -2.48 12.04 17.69
C GLU A 198 -1.37 11.13 18.24
N SER A 199 -1.11 9.98 17.59
CA SER A 199 -0.06 9.07 18.07
C SER A 199 1.33 9.67 17.87
N LEU A 200 1.53 10.38 16.77
CA LEU A 200 2.75 11.13 16.50
C LEU A 200 2.93 12.29 17.49
N GLN A 201 1.87 13.02 17.82
CA GLN A 201 1.92 14.09 18.81
C GLN A 201 2.33 13.56 20.18
N ARG A 202 1.76 12.44 20.64
CA ARG A 202 2.17 11.81 21.92
C ARG A 202 3.64 11.44 21.94
N LEU A 203 4.19 10.95 20.82
CA LEU A 203 5.61 10.65 20.71
C LEU A 203 6.45 11.94 20.78
N GLN A 204 6.06 13.00 20.07
CA GLN A 204 6.75 14.29 20.11
C GLN A 204 6.78 14.89 21.53
N GLU A 205 5.66 14.84 22.25
CA GLU A 205 5.57 15.30 23.64
C GLU A 205 6.47 14.47 24.56
N SER A 206 6.49 13.15 24.38
CA SER A 206 7.35 12.23 25.16
C SER A 206 8.84 12.46 24.89
N VAL A 207 9.22 12.73 23.63
CA VAL A 207 10.59 13.07 23.25
C VAL A 207 11.01 14.40 23.85
N PHE A 208 10.16 15.42 23.77
CA PHE A 208 10.43 16.72 24.38
C PHE A 208 10.65 16.58 25.88
N LEU A 209 9.78 15.84 26.58
CA LEU A 209 9.93 15.60 28.02
C LEU A 209 11.21 14.81 28.31
N GLY A 210 11.51 13.75 27.56
CA GLY A 210 12.73 12.98 27.73
C GLY A 210 14.02 13.81 27.59
N GLN A 211 14.05 14.77 26.65
CA GLN A 211 15.18 15.70 26.52
C GLN A 211 15.37 16.58 27.76
N THR A 212 14.29 16.98 28.44
CA THR A 212 14.41 17.74 29.69
C THR A 212 15.05 16.91 30.81
N TYR A 213 14.82 15.59 30.83
CA TYR A 213 15.43 14.68 31.81
C TYR A 213 16.91 14.45 31.56
N LEU A 214 17.36 14.50 30.30
CA LEU A 214 18.79 14.43 29.97
C LEU A 214 19.56 15.65 30.48
N ASN A 215 18.94 16.83 30.47
CA ASN A 215 19.55 18.09 30.89
C ASN A 215 19.49 18.35 32.41
N ARG A 216 18.83 17.46 33.16
CA ARG A 216 18.75 17.51 34.64
C ARG A 216 19.62 16.40 35.24
N ASP A 217 19.73 16.36 36.56
CA ASP A 217 20.27 15.24 37.33
C ASP A 217 19.17 14.48 38.12
N PRO A 218 18.22 13.81 37.43
CA PRO A 218 17.10 13.10 38.04
C PRO A 218 17.53 11.83 38.80
N GLU A 219 16.66 11.32 39.68
CA GLU A 219 16.84 10.00 40.30
C GLU A 219 16.65 8.87 39.27
N GLN A 220 17.22 7.69 39.52
CA GLN A 220 17.14 6.56 38.56
C GLN A 220 15.69 6.15 38.24
N GLN A 221 14.80 6.14 39.22
CA GLN A 221 13.39 5.79 39.00
C GLN A 221 12.72 6.76 38.03
N GLU A 222 13.03 8.05 38.11
CA GLU A 222 12.50 9.07 37.21
C GLU A 222 13.00 8.86 35.78
N VAL A 223 14.27 8.44 35.60
CA VAL A 223 14.82 8.06 34.29
C VAL A 223 14.13 6.83 33.73
N ASP A 224 13.91 5.81 34.55
CA ASP A 224 13.27 4.55 34.15
C ASP A 224 11.79 4.76 33.76
N ASP A 225 11.06 5.58 34.53
CA ASP A 225 9.67 5.95 34.24
C ASP A 225 9.56 6.76 32.94
N MET A 226 10.49 7.69 32.71
CA MET A 226 10.54 8.46 31.47
C MET A 226 10.88 7.56 30.27
N LYS A 227 11.83 6.65 30.44
CA LYS A 227 12.15 5.65 29.41
C LYS A 227 10.91 4.82 29.07
N ALA A 228 10.20 4.30 30.06
CA ALA A 228 8.97 3.52 29.86
C ALA A 228 7.88 4.33 29.15
N THR A 229 7.75 5.62 29.47
CA THR A 229 6.81 6.53 28.80
C THR A 229 7.14 6.69 27.31
N ILE A 230 8.41 6.87 26.95
CA ILE A 230 8.84 6.96 25.54
C ILE A 230 8.62 5.64 24.81
N ASP A 231 8.99 4.51 25.42
CA ASP A 231 8.80 3.19 24.82
C ASP A 231 7.30 2.89 24.58
N SER A 232 6.43 3.32 25.51
CA SER A 232 4.98 3.23 25.35
C SER A 232 4.46 4.14 24.24
N ALA A 233 5.03 5.33 24.07
CA ALA A 233 4.65 6.24 22.99
C ALA A 233 5.09 5.70 21.62
N VAL A 234 6.29 5.12 21.53
CA VAL A 234 6.80 4.46 20.32
C VAL A 234 5.94 3.26 19.93
N SER A 235 5.63 2.38 20.90
CA SER A 235 4.80 1.19 20.65
C SER A 235 3.32 1.52 20.41
N GLY A 236 2.86 2.67 20.91
CA GLY A 236 1.51 3.20 20.67
C GLY A 236 1.35 4.04 19.40
N LEU A 237 2.38 4.09 18.53
CA LEU A 237 2.25 4.68 17.20
C LEU A 237 1.25 3.88 16.36
N VAL A 238 0.44 4.59 15.59
CA VAL A 238 -0.56 3.99 14.71
C VAL A 238 -0.16 4.24 13.27
N ASP A 239 0.32 3.21 12.60
CA ASP A 239 0.82 3.22 11.22
C ASP A 239 -0.35 3.17 10.22
N LEU A 240 -0.45 4.22 9.39
CA LEU A 240 -1.47 4.40 8.36
C LEU A 240 -0.98 4.01 6.96
N THR A 241 0.27 3.58 6.80
CA THR A 241 0.91 3.36 5.49
C THR A 241 0.07 2.49 4.56
N VAL A 242 -0.34 1.31 5.03
CA VAL A 242 -1.13 0.35 4.22
C VAL A 242 -2.48 0.94 3.83
N LEU A 243 -3.15 1.62 4.76
CA LEU A 243 -4.44 2.29 4.52
C LEU A 243 -4.28 3.39 3.48
N ASN A 244 -3.25 4.24 3.62
CA ASN A 244 -2.96 5.33 2.70
C ASN A 244 -2.69 4.82 1.29
N THR A 245 -1.89 3.76 1.14
CA THR A 245 -1.63 3.15 -0.18
C THR A 245 -2.91 2.57 -0.81
N ALA A 246 -3.77 1.93 -0.02
CA ALA A 246 -5.06 1.43 -0.51
C ALA A 246 -5.99 2.57 -0.97
N VAL A 247 -6.07 3.66 -0.20
CA VAL A 247 -6.83 4.88 -0.55
C VAL A 247 -6.27 5.52 -1.83
N GLU A 248 -4.96 5.67 -1.93
CA GLU A 248 -4.26 6.18 -3.13
C GLU A 248 -4.58 5.34 -4.38
N THR A 249 -4.66 4.02 -4.23
CA THR A 249 -4.98 3.12 -5.35
C THR A 249 -6.46 3.20 -5.76
N ALA A 250 -7.37 3.38 -4.79
CA ALA A 250 -8.81 3.41 -5.04
C ALA A 250 -9.31 4.75 -5.59
N THR A 251 -8.71 5.87 -5.14
CA THR A 251 -9.20 7.22 -5.44
C THR A 251 -9.33 7.53 -6.94
N PRO A 252 -8.36 7.19 -7.81
CA PRO A 252 -8.46 7.48 -9.25
C PRO A 252 -9.69 6.84 -9.91
N LEU A 253 -10.14 5.68 -9.44
CA LEU A 253 -11.30 4.95 -9.98
C LEU A 253 -12.63 5.71 -9.79
N LEU A 254 -12.67 6.69 -8.88
CA LEU A 254 -13.84 7.55 -8.70
C LEU A 254 -13.97 8.65 -9.77
N THR A 255 -12.86 8.93 -10.46
CA THR A 255 -12.71 10.13 -11.31
C THR A 255 -12.33 9.81 -12.75
N ASP A 256 -12.06 8.55 -13.08
CA ASP A 256 -11.60 8.15 -14.40
C ASP A 256 -12.72 8.14 -15.47
N GLY A 257 -13.96 8.45 -15.07
CA GLY A 257 -15.11 8.59 -15.94
C GLY A 257 -15.59 7.28 -16.55
N LYS A 258 -15.07 6.13 -16.11
CA LYS A 258 -15.51 4.82 -16.58
C LYS A 258 -16.79 4.38 -15.88
N GLU A 259 -17.61 3.65 -16.63
CA GLU A 259 -18.72 2.91 -16.06
C GLU A 259 -18.19 1.61 -15.46
N TYR A 260 -18.59 1.38 -14.22
CA TYR A 260 -18.19 0.22 -13.43
C TYR A 260 -19.42 -0.60 -13.03
N PRO A 261 -19.27 -1.91 -12.77
CA PRO A 261 -20.33 -2.73 -12.19
C PRO A 261 -20.87 -2.10 -10.91
N LYS A 262 -22.13 -1.63 -10.96
CA LYS A 262 -22.72 -0.72 -9.97
C LYS A 262 -22.56 -1.21 -8.52
N GLU A 263 -22.92 -2.46 -8.24
CA GLU A 263 -22.88 -3.02 -6.88
C GLU A 263 -21.44 -3.05 -6.31
N ALA A 264 -20.47 -3.46 -7.12
CA ALA A 264 -19.06 -3.51 -6.70
C ALA A 264 -18.48 -2.10 -6.53
N TYR A 265 -18.88 -1.16 -7.40
CA TYR A 265 -18.47 0.23 -7.31
C TYR A 265 -19.05 0.93 -6.08
N ASP A 266 -20.35 0.77 -5.81
CA ASP A 266 -21.01 1.34 -4.62
C ASP A 266 -20.35 0.81 -3.32
N SER A 267 -19.99 -0.48 -3.29
CA SER A 267 -19.25 -1.08 -2.18
C SER A 267 -17.86 -0.47 -2.00
N LEU A 268 -17.10 -0.28 -3.10
CA LEU A 268 -15.80 0.39 -3.08
C LEU A 268 -15.92 1.82 -2.53
N VAL A 269 -16.89 2.59 -3.02
CA VAL A 269 -17.15 3.96 -2.59
C VAL A 269 -17.41 4.01 -1.07
N GLN A 270 -18.23 3.09 -0.56
CA GLN A 270 -18.52 3.00 0.87
C GLN A 270 -17.27 2.68 1.71
N LYS A 271 -16.47 1.69 1.30
CA LYS A 271 -15.25 1.32 2.01
C LYS A 271 -14.17 2.40 1.95
N LEU A 272 -14.05 3.09 0.81
CA LEU A 272 -13.16 4.23 0.65
C LEU A 272 -13.56 5.40 1.55
N ALA A 273 -14.86 5.68 1.69
CA ALA A 273 -15.35 6.69 2.61
C ALA A 273 -15.05 6.33 4.08
N ALA A 274 -15.19 5.06 4.45
CA ALA A 274 -14.84 4.58 5.79
C ALA A 274 -13.33 4.73 6.07
N ALA A 275 -12.48 4.33 5.11
CA ALA A 275 -11.03 4.49 5.19
C ALA A 275 -10.62 5.98 5.33
N ALA A 276 -11.18 6.86 4.50
CA ALA A 276 -10.90 8.30 4.56
C ALA A 276 -11.34 8.95 5.88
N LYS A 277 -12.45 8.48 6.46
CA LYS A 277 -12.89 8.91 7.79
C LYS A 277 -11.90 8.46 8.87
N LEU A 278 -11.36 7.25 8.75
CA LEU A 278 -10.42 6.70 9.72
C LEU A 278 -9.06 7.40 9.68
N GLN A 279 -8.56 7.77 8.49
CA GLN A 279 -7.34 8.59 8.32
C GLN A 279 -7.38 9.90 9.12
N ASN A 280 -8.56 10.46 9.33
CA ASN A 280 -8.78 11.73 10.05
C ASN A 280 -9.48 11.54 11.40
N SER A 281 -9.58 10.29 11.87
CA SER A 281 -10.25 9.98 13.13
C SER A 281 -9.35 10.36 14.31
N PHE A 282 -9.99 10.74 15.42
CA PHE A 282 -9.27 11.02 16.65
C PHE A 282 -8.85 9.71 17.30
N ASN A 283 -7.54 9.44 17.33
CA ASN A 283 -6.95 8.28 18.00
C ASN A 283 -7.46 6.90 17.52
N PRO A 284 -7.31 6.57 16.22
CA PRO A 284 -7.62 5.23 15.73
C PRO A 284 -6.72 4.18 16.40
N SER A 285 -7.23 2.96 16.57
CA SER A 285 -6.38 1.81 16.91
C SER A 285 -5.73 1.22 15.65
N GLN A 286 -4.59 0.54 15.82
CA GLN A 286 -3.94 -0.15 14.70
C GLN A 286 -4.83 -1.26 14.11
N GLU A 287 -5.67 -1.90 14.93
CA GLU A 287 -6.60 -2.94 14.48
C GLU A 287 -7.66 -2.36 13.54
N GLU A 288 -8.29 -1.24 13.90
CA GLU A 288 -9.26 -0.55 13.04
C GLU A 288 -8.64 -0.12 11.71
N VAL A 289 -7.39 0.37 11.73
CA VAL A 289 -6.66 0.78 10.52
C VAL A 289 -6.40 -0.40 9.60
N ASN A 290 -5.95 -1.53 10.17
CA ASN A 290 -5.67 -2.75 9.42
C ASN A 290 -6.96 -3.36 8.84
N GLU A 291 -8.05 -3.34 9.60
CA GLU A 291 -9.35 -3.80 9.13
C GLU A 291 -9.88 -2.94 7.98
N ALA A 292 -9.85 -1.61 8.12
CA ALA A 292 -10.27 -0.70 7.07
C ALA A 292 -9.43 -0.84 5.79
N ALA A 293 -8.11 -1.06 5.92
CA ALA A 293 -7.24 -1.30 4.78
C ALA A 293 -7.61 -2.62 4.08
N THR A 294 -7.81 -3.70 4.85
CA THR A 294 -8.21 -5.01 4.33
C THR A 294 -9.55 -4.94 3.59
N ASP A 295 -10.53 -4.28 4.21
CA ASP A 295 -11.87 -4.11 3.64
C ASP A 295 -11.84 -3.32 2.32
N LEU A 296 -11.05 -2.24 2.27
CA LEU A 296 -10.89 -1.46 1.06
C LEU A 296 -10.21 -2.27 -0.06
N THR A 297 -9.16 -3.01 0.26
CA THR A 297 -8.49 -3.89 -0.71
C THR A 297 -9.38 -5.03 -1.19
N GLN A 298 -10.26 -5.55 -0.34
CA GLN A 298 -11.28 -6.53 -0.74
C GLN A 298 -12.31 -5.93 -1.70
N ALA A 299 -12.76 -4.69 -1.45
CA ALA A 299 -13.67 -3.99 -2.33
C ALA A 299 -13.03 -3.70 -3.70
N LEU A 300 -11.75 -3.31 -3.72
CA LEU A 300 -10.96 -3.17 -4.96
C LEU A 300 -10.90 -4.47 -5.74
N THR A 301 -10.67 -5.60 -5.05
CA THR A 301 -10.64 -6.94 -5.66
C THR A 301 -11.98 -7.26 -6.28
N THR A 302 -13.06 -7.04 -5.54
CA THR A 302 -14.43 -7.29 -6.00
C THR A 302 -14.74 -6.46 -7.25
N LEU A 303 -14.33 -5.18 -7.29
CA LEU A 303 -14.51 -4.34 -8.46
C LEU A 303 -13.69 -4.83 -9.67
N LYS A 304 -12.39 -5.09 -9.51
CA LYS A 304 -11.53 -5.52 -10.62
C LYS A 304 -11.97 -6.87 -11.18
N THR A 305 -12.36 -7.82 -10.33
CA THR A 305 -12.88 -9.12 -10.76
C THR A 305 -14.20 -8.99 -11.51
N ALA A 306 -15.11 -8.11 -11.06
CA ALA A 306 -16.36 -7.84 -11.77
C ALA A 306 -16.12 -7.22 -13.16
N VAL A 307 -15.22 -6.24 -13.27
CA VAL A 307 -14.82 -5.64 -14.56
C VAL A 307 -14.20 -6.68 -15.50
N ALA A 308 -13.34 -7.55 -14.96
CA ALA A 308 -12.71 -8.62 -15.73
C ALA A 308 -13.73 -9.61 -16.30
N HIS A 309 -14.70 -10.04 -15.48
CA HIS A 309 -15.78 -10.92 -15.94
C HIS A 309 -16.63 -10.24 -17.01
N GLU A 310 -17.03 -8.98 -16.82
CA GLU A 310 -17.83 -8.26 -17.80
C GLU A 310 -17.10 -8.11 -19.15
N ALA A 311 -15.81 -7.76 -19.12
CA ALA A 311 -15.01 -7.67 -20.34
C ALA A 311 -14.91 -9.02 -21.08
N LEU A 312 -14.77 -10.11 -20.33
CA LEU A 312 -14.73 -11.46 -20.90
C LEU A 312 -16.10 -11.86 -21.49
N ASP A 313 -17.19 -11.59 -20.78
CA ASP A 313 -18.55 -11.87 -21.24
C ASP A 313 -18.88 -11.10 -22.52
N GLN A 314 -18.49 -9.82 -22.60
CA GLN A 314 -18.63 -9.01 -23.82
C GLN A 314 -17.79 -9.54 -24.99
N ALA A 315 -16.56 -9.98 -24.73
CA ALA A 315 -15.69 -10.55 -25.76
C ALA A 315 -16.26 -11.88 -26.30
N LEU A 316 -16.74 -12.75 -25.41
CA LEU A 316 -17.39 -14.01 -25.75
C LEU A 316 -18.71 -13.78 -26.51
N ALA A 317 -19.52 -12.79 -26.10
CA ALA A 317 -20.75 -12.43 -26.79
C ALA A 317 -20.48 -11.96 -28.24
N LYS A 318 -19.47 -11.11 -28.44
CA LYS A 318 -19.04 -10.66 -29.78
C LYS A 318 -18.54 -11.82 -30.66
N LEU A 319 -17.92 -12.82 -30.06
CA LEU A 319 -17.49 -14.03 -30.75
C LEU A 319 -18.72 -14.87 -31.17
N LEU A 320 -19.68 -15.07 -30.27
CA LEU A 320 -20.94 -15.78 -30.54
C LEU A 320 -21.81 -15.10 -31.60
N GLU A 321 -21.87 -13.77 -31.61
CA GLU A 321 -22.57 -12.99 -32.62
C GLU A 321 -22.02 -13.26 -34.02
N LEU A 322 -20.69 -13.27 -34.18
CA LEU A 322 -20.05 -13.56 -35.46
C LEU A 322 -20.41 -14.96 -36.00
N TYR A 323 -20.56 -15.96 -35.12
CA TYR A 323 -21.04 -17.29 -35.50
C TYR A 323 -22.50 -17.27 -35.97
N ARG A 324 -23.35 -16.50 -35.29
CA ARG A 324 -24.77 -16.36 -35.66
C ARG A 324 -24.94 -15.67 -37.00
N GLU A 325 -24.16 -14.64 -37.28
CA GLU A 325 -24.17 -13.92 -38.56
C GLU A 325 -23.65 -14.77 -39.72
N ASN A 326 -22.79 -15.75 -39.42
CA ASN A 326 -22.16 -16.58 -40.44
C ASN A 326 -22.32 -18.07 -40.13
N PRO A 327 -23.54 -18.63 -40.23
CA PRO A 327 -23.80 -20.03 -39.88
C PRO A 327 -23.08 -21.04 -40.79
N ASN A 328 -22.77 -20.66 -42.04
CA ASN A 328 -21.98 -21.47 -42.98
C ASN A 328 -20.45 -21.37 -42.76
N LEU A 329 -20.02 -20.52 -41.83
CA LEU A 329 -18.62 -20.32 -41.44
C LEU A 329 -18.17 -21.33 -40.38
N ALA A 330 -19.00 -22.36 -40.11
CA ALA A 330 -18.67 -23.51 -39.27
C ALA A 330 -17.18 -23.79 -39.42
N LEU A 331 -16.40 -23.61 -38.34
CA LEU A 331 -14.94 -23.65 -38.32
C LEU A 331 -14.44 -24.84 -39.16
N THR A 332 -14.21 -24.71 -40.46
CA THR A 332 -13.94 -25.90 -41.28
C THR A 332 -12.46 -26.18 -41.35
N SER A 333 -11.63 -25.15 -41.13
CA SER A 333 -10.20 -25.32 -41.03
C SER A 333 -9.84 -25.76 -39.59
N GLU A 334 -9.18 -26.91 -39.47
CA GLU A 334 -8.68 -27.44 -38.19
C GLU A 334 -7.88 -26.40 -37.37
N PRO A 335 -7.02 -25.55 -37.97
CA PRO A 335 -6.31 -24.51 -37.23
C PRO A 335 -7.22 -23.49 -36.53
N LEU A 336 -8.35 -23.12 -37.14
CA LEU A 336 -9.27 -22.14 -36.56
C LEU A 336 -10.09 -22.76 -35.42
N LYS A 337 -10.49 -24.04 -35.55
CA LYS A 337 -11.12 -24.81 -34.45
C LYS A 337 -10.23 -24.87 -33.23
N GLU A 338 -8.96 -25.18 -33.44
CA GLU A 338 -7.98 -25.28 -32.35
C GLU A 338 -7.75 -23.92 -31.68
N LEU A 339 -7.61 -22.85 -32.46
CA LEU A 339 -7.46 -21.49 -31.95
C LEU A 339 -8.68 -21.05 -31.13
N TYR A 340 -9.90 -21.35 -31.61
CA TYR A 340 -11.15 -21.08 -30.90
C TYR A 340 -11.22 -21.83 -29.58
N ASN A 341 -11.02 -23.16 -29.59
CA ASN A 341 -11.06 -23.98 -28.37
C ASN A 341 -10.05 -23.50 -27.33
N LYS A 342 -8.82 -23.16 -27.76
CA LYS A 342 -7.79 -22.63 -26.88
C LYS A 342 -8.17 -21.29 -26.25
N ALA A 343 -8.83 -20.41 -26.98
CA ALA A 343 -9.32 -19.15 -26.45
C ALA A 343 -10.44 -19.35 -25.42
N ILE A 344 -11.37 -20.28 -25.65
CA ILE A 344 -12.43 -20.63 -24.70
C ILE A 344 -11.86 -21.28 -23.44
N GLU A 345 -10.89 -22.18 -23.57
CA GLU A 345 -10.21 -22.80 -22.42
C GLU A 345 -9.43 -21.77 -21.59
N ALA A 346 -8.71 -20.85 -22.25
CA ALA A 346 -8.02 -19.75 -21.59
C ALA A 346 -9.01 -18.84 -20.83
N ALA A 347 -10.12 -18.48 -21.47
CA ALA A 347 -11.20 -17.72 -20.86
C ALA A 347 -11.80 -18.42 -19.62
N GLY A 348 -12.18 -19.69 -19.74
CA GLY A 348 -12.77 -20.45 -18.63
C GLY A 348 -11.78 -20.72 -17.49
N THR A 349 -10.49 -20.85 -17.80
CA THR A 349 -9.45 -20.98 -16.77
C THR A 349 -9.26 -19.66 -16.03
N PHE A 350 -9.15 -18.55 -16.75
CA PHE A 350 -9.01 -17.23 -16.18
C PHE A 350 -10.23 -16.85 -15.33
N TYR A 351 -11.43 -17.06 -15.83
CA TYR A 351 -12.69 -16.81 -15.11
C TYR A 351 -12.74 -17.54 -13.77
N ARG A 352 -12.35 -18.82 -13.74
CA ARG A 352 -12.30 -19.61 -12.49
C ARG A 352 -11.25 -19.09 -11.51
N THR A 353 -10.10 -18.65 -11.99
CA THR A 353 -9.05 -18.06 -11.14
C THR A 353 -9.53 -16.75 -10.52
N VAL A 354 -10.06 -15.84 -11.34
CA VAL A 354 -10.59 -14.54 -10.89
C VAL A 354 -11.74 -14.72 -9.90
N SER A 355 -12.65 -15.66 -10.17
CA SER A 355 -13.77 -15.98 -9.26
C SER A 355 -13.30 -16.47 -7.89
N LYS A 356 -12.27 -17.31 -7.83
CA LYS A 356 -11.69 -17.78 -6.55
C LYS A 356 -11.04 -16.66 -5.77
N ASP A 357 -10.31 -15.80 -6.47
CA ASP A 357 -9.61 -14.70 -5.81
C ASP A 357 -10.58 -13.62 -5.28
N LYS A 358 -11.77 -13.46 -5.87
CA LYS A 358 -12.82 -12.60 -5.30
C LYS A 358 -13.16 -12.94 -3.83
N GLU A 359 -13.01 -14.19 -3.42
CA GLU A 359 -13.30 -14.66 -2.06
C GLU A 359 -12.08 -14.64 -1.14
N ARG A 360 -10.88 -14.43 -1.70
CA ARG A 360 -9.63 -14.47 -0.95
C ARG A 360 -9.42 -13.18 -0.19
N LYS A 361 -9.24 -13.28 1.13
CA LYS A 361 -8.89 -12.14 1.99
C LYS A 361 -7.39 -11.87 1.95
N GLY A 362 -6.99 -10.60 2.09
CA GLY A 362 -5.58 -10.20 2.22
C GLY A 362 -4.79 -10.23 0.92
N ILE A 363 -5.44 -10.06 -0.23
CA ILE A 363 -4.76 -9.93 -1.53
C ILE A 363 -3.92 -8.66 -1.54
N SER A 364 -2.67 -8.77 -2.00
CA SER A 364 -1.80 -7.59 -2.13
C SER A 364 -2.24 -6.70 -3.29
N LEU A 365 -1.95 -5.39 -3.19
CA LEU A 365 -2.21 -4.44 -4.29
C LEU A 365 -1.46 -4.83 -5.59
N TYR A 366 -0.30 -5.46 -5.48
CA TYR A 366 0.47 -5.99 -6.61
C TYR A 366 -0.27 -7.13 -7.33
N GLU A 367 -0.81 -8.09 -6.58
CA GLU A 367 -1.62 -9.18 -7.16
C GLU A 367 -2.89 -8.65 -7.85
N LEU A 368 -3.46 -7.56 -7.33
CA LEU A 368 -4.59 -6.86 -7.92
C LEU A 368 -4.30 -6.25 -9.30
N GLU A 369 -3.07 -5.82 -9.60
CA GLU A 369 -2.70 -5.29 -10.93
C GLU A 369 -2.62 -6.38 -12.00
N ARG A 370 -2.27 -7.60 -11.59
CA ARG A 370 -2.15 -8.76 -12.46
C ARG A 370 -3.45 -9.07 -13.22
N TYR A 371 -4.61 -8.90 -12.57
CA TYR A 371 -5.90 -9.19 -13.20
C TYR A 371 -6.17 -8.35 -14.45
N THR A 372 -5.85 -7.06 -14.44
CA THR A 372 -6.08 -6.20 -15.61
C THR A 372 -5.26 -6.68 -16.80
N THR A 373 -3.97 -6.97 -16.58
CA THR A 373 -3.05 -7.44 -17.63
C THR A 373 -3.47 -8.79 -18.20
N GLU A 374 -3.79 -9.75 -17.34
CA GLU A 374 -4.22 -11.08 -17.78
C GLU A 374 -5.58 -11.04 -18.48
N THR A 375 -6.54 -10.25 -17.98
CA THR A 375 -7.84 -10.05 -18.64
C THR A 375 -7.65 -9.51 -20.05
N ASN A 376 -6.85 -8.45 -20.20
CA ASN A 376 -6.59 -7.84 -21.51
C ASN A 376 -5.94 -8.83 -22.48
N SER A 377 -5.05 -9.70 -22.01
CA SER A 377 -4.42 -10.73 -22.83
C SER A 377 -5.42 -11.80 -23.32
N VAL A 378 -6.32 -12.24 -22.45
CA VAL A 378 -7.37 -13.20 -22.81
C VAL A 378 -8.38 -12.57 -23.78
N VAL A 379 -8.82 -11.33 -23.49
CA VAL A 379 -9.73 -10.58 -24.37
C VAL A 379 -9.10 -10.35 -25.76
N ASP A 380 -7.83 -9.95 -25.82
CA ASP A 380 -7.10 -9.79 -27.09
C ASP A 380 -7.04 -11.10 -27.88
N THR A 381 -6.82 -12.23 -27.20
CA THR A 381 -6.85 -13.56 -27.82
C THR A 381 -8.23 -13.86 -28.43
N ILE A 382 -9.31 -13.59 -27.69
CA ILE A 382 -10.69 -13.77 -28.18
C ILE A 382 -10.97 -12.87 -29.39
N LEU A 383 -10.55 -11.61 -29.35
CA LEU A 383 -10.75 -10.66 -30.45
C LEU A 383 -9.94 -11.04 -31.70
N LYS A 384 -8.74 -11.61 -31.54
CA LYS A 384 -7.95 -12.17 -32.65
C LYS A 384 -8.64 -13.38 -33.28
N VAL A 385 -9.21 -14.27 -32.48
CA VAL A 385 -10.04 -15.39 -32.98
C VAL A 385 -11.22 -14.85 -33.78
N LYS A 386 -11.93 -13.84 -33.26
CA LYS A 386 -13.03 -13.16 -33.96
C LYS A 386 -12.58 -12.63 -35.33
N ALA A 387 -11.46 -11.91 -35.38
CA ALA A 387 -10.94 -11.37 -36.65
C ALA A 387 -10.57 -12.47 -37.65
N ALA A 388 -9.96 -13.57 -37.18
CA ALA A 388 -9.59 -14.70 -38.02
C ALA A 388 -10.81 -15.40 -38.64
N ILE A 389 -11.89 -15.57 -37.87
CA ILE A 389 -13.18 -16.11 -38.36
C ILE A 389 -13.77 -15.19 -39.45
N ALA A 390 -13.77 -13.88 -39.22
CA ALA A 390 -14.29 -12.92 -40.19
C ALA A 390 -13.53 -12.97 -41.53
N GLU A 391 -12.20 -13.01 -41.49
CA GLU A 391 -11.36 -13.11 -42.69
C GLU A 391 -11.56 -14.43 -43.46
N GLU A 392 -11.66 -15.58 -42.75
CA GLU A 392 -11.94 -16.86 -43.41
C GLU A 392 -13.33 -16.85 -44.09
N GLY A 393 -14.32 -16.22 -43.45
CA GLY A 393 -15.66 -16.02 -44.02
C GLY A 393 -15.64 -15.20 -45.31
N LYS A 394 -14.93 -14.07 -45.30
CA LYS A 394 -14.75 -13.21 -46.48
C LYS A 394 -14.06 -13.96 -47.62
N ALA A 395 -13.01 -14.71 -47.33
CA ALA A 395 -12.28 -15.49 -48.32
C ALA A 395 -13.17 -16.57 -48.98
N LYS A 396 -13.98 -17.30 -48.19
CA LYS A 396 -14.94 -18.28 -48.71
C LYS A 396 -16.01 -17.63 -49.58
N LEU A 397 -16.55 -16.49 -49.16
CA LEU A 397 -17.54 -15.73 -49.93
C LEU A 397 -16.97 -15.28 -51.28
N ARG A 398 -15.74 -14.73 -51.27
CA ARG A 398 -15.04 -14.33 -52.49
C ARG A 398 -14.83 -15.53 -53.42
N SER A 399 -14.39 -16.67 -52.89
CA SER A 399 -14.21 -17.88 -53.68
C SER A 399 -15.53 -18.39 -54.29
N ALA A 400 -16.63 -18.37 -53.52
CA ALA A 400 -17.95 -18.75 -54.02
C ALA A 400 -18.45 -17.80 -55.12
N LEU A 401 -18.22 -16.49 -54.97
CA LEU A 401 -18.55 -15.48 -55.97
C LEU A 401 -17.71 -15.65 -57.25
N ASP A 402 -16.40 -15.91 -57.12
CA ASP A 402 -15.51 -16.19 -58.24
C ASP A 402 -15.94 -17.45 -59.00
N GLN A 403 -16.30 -18.51 -58.28
CA GLN A 403 -16.85 -19.74 -58.87
C GLN A 403 -18.20 -19.51 -59.56
N LEU A 404 -19.08 -18.71 -58.96
CA LEU A 404 -20.38 -18.36 -59.53
C LEU A 404 -20.21 -17.51 -60.80
N ASN A 405 -19.34 -16.51 -60.77
CA ASN A 405 -19.01 -15.66 -61.91
C ASN A 405 -18.34 -16.46 -63.05
N ALA A 406 -17.49 -17.43 -62.72
CA ALA A 406 -16.91 -18.34 -63.70
C ALA A 406 -17.99 -19.21 -64.39
N LEU A 407 -18.94 -19.75 -63.64
CA LEU A 407 -20.09 -20.49 -64.20
C LEU A 407 -21.01 -19.61 -65.05
N ILE A 408 -21.22 -18.36 -64.63
CA ILE A 408 -22.01 -17.36 -65.36
C ILE A 408 -21.38 -17.00 -66.71
N GLY A 409 -20.05 -16.91 -66.76
CA GLY A 409 -19.29 -16.62 -67.97
C GLY A 409 -19.06 -17.82 -68.91
N GLU A 410 -19.40 -19.04 -68.48
CA GLU A 410 -19.21 -20.27 -69.25
C GLU A 410 -20.26 -20.39 -70.37
N ASN A 411 -19.83 -20.34 -71.62
CA ASN A 411 -20.72 -20.44 -72.78
C ASN A 411 -20.99 -21.91 -73.13
N LEU A 412 -21.92 -22.53 -72.40
CA LEU A 412 -22.27 -23.94 -72.56
C LEU A 412 -23.17 -24.15 -73.79
N ASP A 413 -22.77 -25.04 -74.71
CA ASP A 413 -23.60 -25.40 -75.86
C ASP A 413 -24.79 -26.27 -75.40
N LEU A 414 -25.99 -25.68 -75.43
CA LEU A 414 -27.24 -26.30 -74.98
C LEU A 414 -27.99 -27.04 -76.10
N SER A 415 -27.50 -26.99 -77.34
CA SER A 415 -28.13 -27.67 -78.48
C SER A 415 -28.32 -29.20 -78.33
N PRO A 416 -27.51 -29.96 -77.55
CA PRO A 416 -27.70 -31.41 -77.42
C PRO A 416 -28.66 -31.82 -76.29
N TYR A 417 -29.34 -30.88 -75.61
CA TYR A 417 -30.21 -31.17 -74.46
C TYR A 417 -31.69 -30.88 -74.76
N THR A 418 -32.59 -31.40 -73.92
CA THR A 418 -34.04 -31.13 -74.07
C THR A 418 -34.39 -29.69 -73.71
N ALA A 419 -35.44 -29.14 -74.34
CA ALA A 419 -35.90 -27.78 -74.07
C ALA A 419 -36.20 -27.53 -72.58
N ALA A 420 -36.77 -28.52 -71.87
CA ALA A 420 -37.07 -28.41 -70.45
C ALA A 420 -35.80 -28.37 -69.57
N SER A 421 -34.81 -29.23 -69.84
CA SER A 421 -33.54 -29.24 -69.09
C SER A 421 -32.68 -28.00 -69.38
N ALA A 422 -32.67 -27.54 -70.64
CA ALA A 422 -31.99 -26.32 -71.03
C ALA A 422 -32.62 -25.10 -70.35
N GLN A 423 -33.96 -25.01 -70.34
CA GLN A 423 -34.68 -23.93 -69.69
C GLN A 423 -34.46 -23.91 -68.17
N ALA A 424 -34.49 -25.07 -67.51
CA ALA A 424 -34.22 -25.17 -66.07
C ALA A 424 -32.82 -24.68 -65.71
N TYR A 425 -31.81 -24.97 -66.53
CA TYR A 425 -30.45 -24.46 -66.34
C TYR A 425 -30.37 -22.94 -66.57
N THR A 426 -30.94 -22.43 -67.66
CA THR A 426 -30.92 -20.98 -67.94
C THR A 426 -31.70 -20.17 -66.90
N ASP A 427 -32.79 -20.68 -66.36
CA ASP A 427 -33.57 -20.02 -65.30
C ASP A 427 -32.78 -19.95 -63.99
N GLN A 428 -32.03 -21.00 -63.63
CA GLN A 428 -31.15 -20.98 -62.45
C GLN A 428 -29.94 -20.06 -62.68
N LEU A 429 -29.39 -20.03 -63.89
CA LEU A 429 -28.29 -19.13 -64.26
C LEU A 429 -28.72 -17.65 -64.23
N ALA A 430 -29.94 -17.33 -64.67
CA ALA A 430 -30.50 -15.98 -64.60
C ALA A 430 -30.66 -15.50 -63.15
N LYS A 431 -31.24 -16.35 -62.28
CA LYS A 431 -31.34 -16.07 -60.83
C LYS A 431 -29.97 -15.92 -60.18
N ALA A 432 -29.00 -16.75 -60.58
CA ALA A 432 -27.63 -16.64 -60.10
C ALA A 432 -26.94 -15.33 -60.52
N LYS A 433 -27.20 -14.82 -61.72
CA LYS A 433 -26.70 -13.51 -62.17
C LYS A 433 -27.23 -12.36 -61.32
N GLU A 434 -28.52 -12.38 -60.97
CA GLU A 434 -29.10 -11.38 -60.07
C GLU A 434 -28.47 -11.45 -58.67
N VAL A 435 -28.28 -12.66 -58.14
CA VAL A 435 -27.63 -12.87 -56.83
C VAL A 435 -26.15 -12.49 -56.84
N ALA A 436 -25.42 -12.72 -57.95
CA ALA A 436 -24.01 -12.30 -58.07
C ALA A 436 -23.87 -10.78 -58.16
N ALA A 437 -24.74 -10.09 -58.90
CA ALA A 437 -24.76 -8.63 -58.99
C ALA A 437 -25.16 -7.97 -57.66
N ALA A 438 -26.13 -8.55 -56.94
CA ALA A 438 -26.44 -8.16 -55.56
C ALA A 438 -25.30 -8.54 -54.60
N GLY A 439 -24.58 -9.62 -54.89
CA GLY A 439 -23.45 -10.12 -54.11
C GLY A 439 -22.22 -9.24 -54.17
N GLU A 440 -21.90 -8.62 -55.30
CA GLU A 440 -20.80 -7.65 -55.41
C GLU A 440 -21.06 -6.38 -54.59
N THR A 441 -22.32 -5.95 -54.50
CA THR A 441 -22.74 -4.81 -53.66
C THR A 441 -22.86 -5.19 -52.18
N ALA A 442 -23.31 -6.41 -51.86
CA ALA A 442 -23.37 -6.94 -50.50
C ALA A 442 -21.99 -7.37 -49.94
N TYR A 443 -21.03 -7.78 -50.78
CA TYR A 443 -19.63 -8.03 -50.37
C TYR A 443 -18.96 -6.74 -49.85
N ALA A 444 -19.37 -5.58 -50.39
CA ALA A 444 -18.97 -4.28 -49.88
C ALA A 444 -19.72 -3.87 -48.58
N GLN A 445 -20.77 -4.59 -48.18
CA GLN A 445 -21.60 -4.31 -46.99
C GLN A 445 -21.77 -5.50 -46.02
N GLU A 446 -20.97 -6.56 -46.15
CA GLU A 446 -20.86 -7.73 -45.26
C GLU A 446 -22.18 -8.45 -44.85
N THR A 447 -23.26 -8.40 -45.64
CA THR A 447 -24.62 -8.69 -45.08
C THR A 447 -25.37 -9.96 -45.51
N GLU A 448 -25.03 -10.74 -46.55
CA GLU A 448 -25.67 -12.07 -46.74
C GLU A 448 -24.80 -13.13 -47.47
N PRO A 449 -24.03 -13.96 -46.73
CA PRO A 449 -23.21 -15.04 -47.29
C PRO A 449 -24.01 -16.23 -47.85
N THR A 450 -25.23 -16.43 -47.32
CA THR A 450 -26.02 -17.65 -47.53
C THR A 450 -26.67 -17.70 -48.92
N ALA A 451 -27.09 -16.55 -49.46
CA ALA A 451 -27.76 -16.46 -50.76
C ALA A 451 -26.85 -16.81 -51.94
N ILE A 452 -25.60 -16.31 -51.92
CA ILE A 452 -24.58 -16.60 -52.96
C ILE A 452 -24.21 -18.08 -52.94
N THR A 453 -23.91 -18.63 -51.76
CA THR A 453 -23.54 -20.05 -51.59
C THR A 453 -24.67 -20.99 -52.03
N ASN A 454 -25.92 -20.70 -51.65
CA ASN A 454 -27.09 -21.48 -52.07
C ASN A 454 -27.35 -21.37 -53.58
N SER A 455 -27.09 -20.20 -54.18
CA SER A 455 -27.24 -20.01 -55.62
C SER A 455 -26.17 -20.77 -56.41
N LEU A 456 -24.92 -20.76 -55.94
CA LEU A 456 -23.84 -21.58 -56.48
C LEU A 456 -24.17 -23.07 -56.43
N ILE A 457 -24.66 -23.59 -55.30
CA ILE A 457 -25.08 -24.99 -55.17
C ILE A 457 -26.20 -25.33 -56.16
N LYS A 458 -27.21 -24.46 -56.32
CA LYS A 458 -28.31 -24.67 -57.27
C LYS A 458 -27.83 -24.71 -58.72
N VAL A 459 -26.93 -23.81 -59.12
CA VAL A 459 -26.36 -23.79 -60.48
C VAL A 459 -25.50 -25.03 -60.73
N LEU A 460 -24.65 -25.42 -59.77
CA LEU A 460 -23.82 -26.63 -59.87
C LEU A 460 -24.68 -27.90 -59.97
N ASN A 461 -25.75 -28.01 -59.17
CA ASN A 461 -26.67 -29.14 -59.25
C ASN A 461 -27.44 -29.16 -60.56
N ALA A 462 -27.91 -28.02 -61.06
CA ALA A 462 -28.56 -27.92 -62.37
C ALA A 462 -27.60 -28.33 -63.51
N LYS A 463 -26.33 -27.91 -63.44
CA LYS A 463 -25.28 -28.30 -64.38
C LYS A 463 -25.01 -29.80 -64.35
N LYS A 464 -24.97 -30.40 -63.16
CA LYS A 464 -24.82 -31.84 -62.97
C LYS A 464 -26.02 -32.62 -63.54
N SER A 465 -27.24 -32.17 -63.26
CA SER A 465 -28.45 -32.76 -63.87
C SER A 465 -28.42 -32.68 -65.40
N LEU A 466 -27.83 -31.63 -65.96
CA LEU A 466 -27.59 -31.52 -67.40
C LEU A 466 -26.63 -32.61 -67.90
N SER A 467 -25.48 -32.79 -67.23
CA SER A 467 -24.52 -33.84 -67.59
C SER A 467 -25.11 -35.24 -67.48
N ASP A 468 -25.92 -35.49 -66.46
CA ASP A 468 -26.58 -36.77 -66.22
C ASP A 468 -27.63 -37.05 -67.31
N ALA A 469 -28.40 -36.02 -67.72
CA ALA A 469 -29.35 -36.12 -68.83
C ALA A 469 -28.65 -36.39 -70.19
N LYS A 470 -27.48 -35.81 -70.42
CA LYS A 470 -26.66 -36.11 -71.62
C LYS A 470 -26.08 -37.51 -71.59
N ALA A 471 -25.65 -38.01 -70.43
CA ALA A 471 -25.22 -39.40 -70.29
C ALA A 471 -26.36 -40.38 -70.61
N ALA A 472 -27.59 -40.07 -70.18
CA ALA A 472 -28.78 -40.86 -70.49
C ALA A 472 -29.17 -40.85 -71.98
N LEU A 473 -28.88 -39.76 -72.72
CA LEU A 473 -29.11 -39.68 -74.18
C LEU A 473 -28.08 -40.49 -75.00
N VAL A 474 -26.87 -40.71 -74.45
CA VAL A 474 -25.79 -41.47 -75.11
C VAL A 474 -25.92 -42.99 -74.84
N ALA A 475 -26.53 -43.38 -73.72
CA ALA A 475 -26.87 -44.76 -73.42
C ALA A 475 -28.07 -45.24 -74.27
N LYS A 476 -27.80 -45.76 -75.47
CA LYS A 476 -28.81 -46.59 -76.17
C LYS A 476 -29.15 -47.81 -75.30
N PRO A 477 -30.38 -48.33 -75.35
CA PRO A 477 -30.75 -49.54 -74.62
C PRO A 477 -29.84 -50.69 -75.08
N VAL A 478 -29.14 -51.33 -74.15
CA VAL A 478 -28.62 -52.68 -74.36
C VAL A 478 -29.81 -53.64 -74.28
N ASP A 479 -29.86 -54.61 -75.19
CA ASP A 479 -30.87 -55.67 -75.17
C ASP A 479 -30.91 -56.33 -73.79
N PRO A 480 -32.10 -56.73 -73.29
CA PRO A 480 -32.22 -57.37 -72.00
C PRO A 480 -31.36 -58.63 -71.97
N VAL A 481 -30.50 -58.74 -70.96
CA VAL A 481 -29.86 -60.03 -70.63
C VAL A 481 -30.92 -60.89 -69.97
N ASP A 482 -31.01 -62.16 -70.38
CA ASP A 482 -31.96 -63.14 -69.84
C ASP A 482 -31.85 -63.19 -68.29
N PRO A 483 -32.95 -63.30 -67.53
CA PRO A 483 -32.92 -63.28 -66.08
C PRO A 483 -32.07 -64.44 -65.54
N VAL A 484 -31.12 -64.13 -64.65
CA VAL A 484 -30.47 -65.15 -63.85
C VAL A 484 -31.44 -65.54 -62.73
N ASP A 485 -31.61 -66.85 -62.49
CA ASP A 485 -32.47 -67.39 -61.44
C ASP A 485 -32.17 -66.70 -60.08
N PRO A 486 -33.21 -66.35 -59.30
CA PRO A 486 -33.03 -65.72 -58.00
C PRO A 486 -32.28 -66.64 -57.04
N VAL A 487 -31.26 -66.10 -56.38
CA VAL A 487 -30.60 -66.77 -55.26
C VAL A 487 -31.53 -66.68 -54.06
N ASP A 488 -31.72 -67.81 -53.34
CA ASP A 488 -32.57 -67.89 -52.15
C ASP A 488 -32.20 -66.79 -51.13
N PRO A 489 -33.20 -66.15 -50.49
CA PRO A 489 -32.97 -65.13 -49.49
C PRO A 489 -32.24 -65.72 -48.28
N VAL A 490 -31.23 -65.00 -47.80
CA VAL A 490 -30.56 -65.32 -46.53
C VAL A 490 -31.48 -64.90 -45.38
N ASP A 491 -31.66 -65.78 -44.39
CA ASP A 491 -32.51 -65.52 -43.22
C ASP A 491 -32.11 -64.21 -42.51
N PRO A 492 -33.09 -63.40 -42.06
CA PRO A 492 -32.82 -62.17 -41.34
C PRO A 492 -32.19 -62.47 -39.97
N VAL A 493 -31.24 -61.63 -39.57
CA VAL A 493 -30.64 -61.67 -38.23
C VAL A 493 -31.64 -61.11 -37.23
N ASP A 494 -31.83 -61.82 -36.11
CA ASP A 494 -32.75 -61.43 -35.04
C ASP A 494 -32.45 -60.01 -34.51
N PRO A 495 -33.51 -59.21 -34.22
CA PRO A 495 -33.35 -57.88 -33.63
C PRO A 495 -32.84 -57.95 -32.19
N ILE A 496 -32.00 -56.98 -31.82
CA ILE A 496 -31.52 -56.80 -30.44
C ILE A 496 -32.64 -56.15 -29.62
N ASP A 497 -32.88 -56.68 -28.42
CA ASP A 497 -33.89 -56.19 -27.48
C ASP A 497 -33.68 -54.70 -27.10
N PRO A 498 -34.76 -53.92 -26.96
CA PRO A 498 -34.68 -52.52 -26.55
C PRO A 498 -34.31 -52.39 -25.07
N VAL A 499 -33.57 -51.32 -24.75
CA VAL A 499 -33.20 -50.98 -23.38
C VAL A 499 -34.38 -50.30 -22.66
N ASP A 500 -34.63 -50.70 -21.41
CA ASP A 500 -35.73 -50.20 -20.58
C ASP A 500 -35.70 -48.67 -20.37
N PRO A 501 -36.87 -48.00 -20.34
CA PRO A 501 -36.96 -46.56 -20.13
C PRO A 501 -36.70 -46.16 -18.66
N VAL A 502 -35.98 -45.05 -18.49
CA VAL A 502 -35.75 -44.40 -17.19
C VAL A 502 -37.03 -43.71 -16.71
N LYS A 503 -37.39 -43.92 -15.42
CA LYS A 503 -38.59 -43.35 -14.78
C LYS A 503 -38.52 -41.81 -14.67
N PRO A 504 -39.66 -41.09 -14.80
CA PRO A 504 -39.71 -39.64 -14.60
C PRO A 504 -39.55 -39.25 -13.13
N VAL A 505 -38.98 -38.07 -12.88
CA VAL A 505 -38.91 -37.41 -11.57
C VAL A 505 -40.19 -36.58 -11.36
N ASP A 506 -40.76 -36.66 -10.16
CA ASP A 506 -42.05 -36.07 -9.76
C ASP A 506 -42.00 -34.52 -9.64
N PRO A 507 -43.06 -33.76 -9.96
CA PRO A 507 -43.05 -32.30 -9.92
C PRO A 507 -43.27 -31.72 -8.51
N GLU A 508 -42.60 -30.60 -8.23
CA GLU A 508 -42.71 -29.80 -7.00
C GLU A 508 -44.13 -29.26 -6.73
N VAL A 509 -44.53 -29.33 -5.45
CA VAL A 509 -45.77 -28.80 -4.88
C VAL A 509 -45.65 -27.29 -4.62
N LYS A 510 -46.64 -26.51 -5.07
CA LYS A 510 -46.90 -25.11 -4.67
C LYS A 510 -48.05 -25.00 -3.65
N PRO A 511 -48.16 -23.87 -2.90
CA PRO A 511 -48.62 -23.84 -1.50
C PRO A 511 -50.06 -23.33 -1.27
N GLU A 512 -50.55 -23.50 -0.02
CA GLU A 512 -51.42 -22.62 0.82
C GLU A 512 -52.30 -23.44 1.80
N PRO A 513 -52.96 -22.90 2.87
CA PRO A 513 -52.77 -21.70 3.71
C PRO A 513 -52.85 -21.97 5.24
N LYS A 514 -52.79 -20.90 6.07
CA LYS A 514 -52.88 -20.82 7.56
C LYS A 514 -54.28 -21.19 8.13
N PRO A 515 -54.43 -21.56 9.42
CA PRO A 515 -54.82 -20.55 10.43
C PRO A 515 -54.28 -20.74 11.88
N GLU A 516 -54.49 -19.68 12.67
CA GLU A 516 -54.15 -19.40 14.09
C GLU A 516 -54.76 -20.40 15.11
N SER A 517 -54.27 -20.63 16.34
CA SER A 517 -54.30 -19.69 17.48
C SER A 517 -53.83 -20.34 18.83
N LYS A 518 -53.34 -19.45 19.72
CA LYS A 518 -52.96 -19.46 21.18
C LYS A 518 -53.90 -20.26 22.16
N PRO A 519 -53.72 -20.33 23.52
CA PRO A 519 -52.72 -19.71 24.44
C PRO A 519 -52.26 -20.50 25.71
N GLU A 520 -51.27 -19.95 26.44
CA GLU A 520 -51.17 -19.75 27.92
C GLU A 520 -49.67 -19.70 28.35
N ALA A 521 -49.10 -18.58 28.83
CA ALA A 521 -49.33 -17.80 30.06
C ALA A 521 -48.57 -18.35 31.31
N LYS A 522 -47.58 -17.58 31.77
CA LYS A 522 -47.44 -17.16 33.18
C LYS A 522 -46.57 -15.90 33.29
N LYS A 523 -47.04 -15.00 34.17
CA LYS A 523 -46.61 -13.62 34.46
C LYS A 523 -45.86 -13.57 35.80
N GLU A 524 -45.08 -12.51 36.00
CA GLU A 524 -44.94 -11.66 37.20
C GLU A 524 -43.81 -10.63 36.89
N ASP A 525 -43.77 -9.35 37.24
CA ASP A 525 -44.78 -8.36 37.64
C ASP A 525 -44.17 -6.93 37.46
N LYS A 526 -45.02 -5.89 37.37
CA LYS A 526 -44.72 -4.46 37.05
C LYS A 526 -44.21 -3.67 38.28
N LYS A 527 -43.51 -2.52 38.19
CA LYS A 527 -43.97 -1.11 37.88
C LYS A 527 -42.78 -0.18 38.28
N ALA A 528 -42.40 0.95 37.65
CA ALA A 528 -43.09 2.21 37.29
C ALA A 528 -42.17 3.00 36.32
N ALA A 529 -42.64 3.44 35.14
CA ALA A 529 -43.14 4.79 34.81
C ALA A 529 -42.17 5.97 35.07
N ASP A 530 -41.52 6.48 34.01
CA ASP A 530 -41.54 7.92 33.69
C ASP A 530 -41.26 8.20 32.20
N LYS A 531 -41.73 9.36 31.74
CA LYS A 531 -41.95 9.81 30.35
C LYS A 531 -40.69 10.34 29.65
N GLN A 532 -40.83 10.46 28.32
CA GLN A 532 -40.11 11.36 27.39
C GLN A 532 -38.67 10.99 27.00
N GLN A 533 -38.50 10.49 25.76
CA GLN A 533 -38.09 11.29 24.59
C GLN A 533 -37.69 10.30 23.47
N VAL A 534 -38.60 10.06 22.53
CA VAL A 534 -38.30 9.27 21.33
C VAL A 534 -37.50 10.16 20.38
N LEU A 535 -36.20 9.92 20.28
CA LEU A 535 -35.39 10.35 19.14
C LEU A 535 -35.66 9.39 17.98
N PRO A 536 -35.78 9.86 16.73
CA PRO A 536 -36.00 8.97 15.60
C PRO A 536 -34.75 8.11 15.35
N ALA A 537 -34.98 6.82 15.12
CA ALA A 537 -33.97 5.92 14.57
C ALA A 537 -33.63 6.37 13.15
N THR A 538 -32.42 6.87 12.93
CA THR A 538 -31.84 7.02 11.59
C THR A 538 -30.75 5.97 11.40
N ALA A 539 -31.19 4.73 11.21
CA ALA A 539 -30.48 3.76 10.40
C ALA A 539 -31.46 3.42 9.25
N ASP A 540 -30.94 3.27 8.04
CA ASP A 540 -31.69 2.95 6.81
C ASP A 540 -32.51 4.08 6.19
N THR A 541 -31.83 5.13 5.75
CA THR A 541 -32.14 5.75 4.45
C THR A 541 -30.85 6.34 3.88
N ALA A 542 -30.48 5.91 2.67
CA ALA A 542 -29.39 6.48 1.89
C ALA A 542 -29.65 7.98 1.69
N ASN A 543 -28.90 8.82 2.41
CA ASN A 543 -28.94 10.27 2.21
C ASN A 543 -28.21 10.61 0.90
N PRO A 544 -28.85 11.31 -0.07
CA PRO A 544 -28.26 11.60 -1.38
C PRO A 544 -27.16 12.68 -1.37
N PHE A 545 -26.66 13.08 -0.20
CA PHE A 545 -25.65 14.14 -0.06
C PHE A 545 -24.20 13.65 -0.22
N PHE A 546 -23.98 12.34 -0.31
CA PHE A 546 -22.68 11.76 -0.64
C PHE A 546 -22.66 11.30 -2.09
N THR A 547 -22.75 12.24 -3.03
CA THR A 547 -22.46 11.92 -4.43
C THR A 547 -21.01 11.45 -4.55
N ALA A 548 -20.70 10.56 -5.50
CA ALA A 548 -19.32 10.12 -5.75
C ALA A 548 -18.35 11.31 -5.90
N ALA A 549 -18.82 12.43 -6.45
CA ALA A 549 -18.09 13.70 -6.50
C ALA A 549 -17.82 14.32 -5.12
N ALA A 550 -18.78 14.33 -4.19
CA ALA A 550 -18.59 14.84 -2.83
C ALA A 550 -17.62 13.96 -2.01
N LEU A 551 -17.68 12.64 -2.19
CA LEU A 551 -16.74 11.70 -1.56
C LEU A 551 -15.35 11.76 -2.18
N ALA A 552 -15.24 11.94 -3.51
CA ALA A 552 -13.99 12.22 -4.19
C ALA A 552 -13.39 13.55 -3.70
N VAL A 553 -14.20 14.58 -3.44
CA VAL A 553 -13.71 15.84 -2.83
C VAL A 553 -13.21 15.61 -1.41
N ILE A 554 -13.84 14.75 -0.59
CA ILE A 554 -13.37 14.43 0.76
C ILE A 554 -12.06 13.62 0.71
N ALA A 555 -11.96 12.62 -0.16
CA ALA A 555 -10.74 11.82 -0.35
C ALA A 555 -9.58 12.67 -0.93
N CYS A 556 -9.87 13.49 -1.94
CA CYS A 556 -8.93 14.44 -2.52
C CYS A 556 -8.57 15.57 -1.55
N ALA A 557 -9.47 16.01 -0.67
CA ALA A 557 -9.16 16.99 0.37
C ALA A 557 -8.25 16.39 1.46
N GLY A 558 -8.43 15.11 1.80
CA GLY A 558 -7.49 14.36 2.65
C GLY A 558 -6.10 14.27 2.02
N GLN A 559 -6.02 13.93 0.72
CA GLN A 559 -4.75 13.92 -0.02
C GLN A 559 -4.15 15.32 -0.19
N LEU A 560 -4.95 16.35 -0.47
CA LEU A 560 -4.49 17.73 -0.58
C LEU A 560 -4.01 18.25 0.77
N ALA A 561 -4.59 17.85 1.91
CA ALA A 561 -4.05 18.20 3.22
C ALA A 561 -2.65 17.59 3.42
N ILE A 562 -2.45 16.33 3.04
CA ILE A 562 -1.14 15.65 3.11
C ILE A 562 -0.13 16.26 2.12
N VAL A 563 -0.53 16.55 0.88
CA VAL A 563 0.34 17.13 -0.17
C VAL A 563 0.64 18.62 0.07
N SER A 564 -0.30 19.37 0.63
CA SER A 564 -0.10 20.79 0.96
C SER A 564 0.85 20.95 2.15
N ARG A 565 0.76 20.08 3.17
CA ARG A 565 1.70 20.08 4.30
C ARG A 565 3.13 19.65 3.88
N ARG A 566 3.27 18.69 2.95
CA ARG A 566 4.57 18.36 2.31
C ARG A 566 5.23 19.51 1.55
N LYS A 567 4.47 20.49 1.04
CA LYS A 567 5.04 21.67 0.34
C LYS A 567 5.47 22.78 1.28
N GLU A 568 5.00 22.80 2.52
CA GLU A 568 5.40 23.80 3.52
C GLU A 568 6.68 23.41 4.29
N SER A 569 7.18 22.17 4.12
CA SER A 569 8.40 21.66 4.77
C SER A 569 9.67 21.64 3.87
N ASN A 570 9.65 22.28 2.70
CA ASN A 570 10.80 22.42 1.80
C ASN A 570 11.27 23.88 1.71
#